data_AF-A0A524F3V1-F1
#
_entry.id   AF-A0A524F3V1-F1
#
_cell.length_a   1.000
_cell.length_b   1.000
_cell.length_c   1.000
_cell.angle_alpha   90.00
_cell.angle_beta   90.00
_cell.angle_gamma   90.00
#
_symmetry.space_group_name_H-M   'P 1'
#
loop_
_entity.id
_entity.type
_entity.pdbx_description
1 polymer ?
#
loop_
_entity_poly.entity_id
_entity_poly.type
_entity_poly.pdbx_seq_one_letter_code
_entity_poly.pdbx_strand_id
1 'polypeptide(L)'
;MVLRGERSSNAPYLLDNLQAWYEHDYDTRLLHHSLSFFLLHELTEAGDPLARRVFKEEIAKRYATGHPTVIKFLEEENWLLKYLSKDELESIN
;
A
#
# COMPACT_ATOMS: atom_id res chain seq x y z
N MET A 1 -16.15 -25.46 -11.47
CA MET A 1 -15.57 -25.51 -10.11
C MET A 1 -14.10 -25.82 -10.29
N VAL A 2 -13.23 -24.82 -10.10
CA VAL A 2 -11.86 -24.83 -10.65
C VAL A 2 -11.01 -25.91 -10.00
N LEU A 3 -10.53 -26.84 -10.84
CA LEU A 3 -9.60 -27.91 -10.49
C LEU A 3 -8.21 -27.29 -10.27
N ARG A 4 -7.74 -27.25 -9.01
CA ARG A 4 -6.35 -26.89 -8.70
C ARG A 4 -5.44 -28.05 -9.09
N GLY A 5 -5.10 -28.13 -10.38
CA GLY A 5 -4.02 -28.97 -10.88
C GLY A 5 -2.67 -28.42 -10.42
N GLU A 6 -1.91 -29.27 -9.73
CA GLU A 6 -0.45 -29.33 -9.76
C GLU A 6 0.31 -28.02 -9.43
N ARG A 7 0.38 -27.68 -8.14
CA ARG A 7 1.32 -26.66 -7.64
C ARG A 7 2.68 -27.30 -7.33
N SER A 8 3.60 -27.11 -8.28
CA SER A 8 5.03 -27.48 -8.23
C SER A 8 5.75 -26.96 -6.97
N SER A 9 6.66 -27.79 -6.49
CA SER A 9 7.27 -27.85 -5.16
C SER A 9 8.31 -26.77 -4.80
N ASN A 10 8.19 -25.52 -5.26
CA ASN A 10 9.13 -24.45 -4.88
C ASN A 10 8.37 -23.17 -4.43
N ALA A 11 8.22 -23.02 -3.11
CA ALA A 11 7.63 -21.87 -2.39
C ALA A 11 6.16 -21.47 -2.76
N PRO A 12 5.16 -22.31 -2.44
CA PRO A 12 3.76 -22.08 -2.80
C PRO A 12 3.06 -20.91 -2.06
N TYR A 13 3.68 -20.29 -1.05
CA TYR A 13 3.01 -19.32 -0.16
C TYR A 13 3.16 -17.85 -0.58
N LEU A 14 4.20 -17.51 -1.36
CA LEU A 14 4.50 -16.10 -1.70
C LEU A 14 3.67 -15.60 -2.88
N LEU A 15 3.46 -16.44 -3.91
CA LEU A 15 2.60 -16.10 -5.05
C LEU A 15 1.13 -15.93 -4.64
N ASP A 16 0.66 -16.73 -3.67
CA ASP A 16 -0.74 -16.68 -3.23
C ASP A 16 -1.08 -15.38 -2.48
N ASN A 17 -0.17 -14.87 -1.63
CA ASN A 17 -0.43 -13.64 -0.89
C ASN A 17 -0.37 -12.39 -1.78
N LEU A 18 0.53 -12.36 -2.77
CA LEU A 18 0.59 -11.25 -3.73
C LEU A 18 -0.60 -11.26 -4.69
N GLN A 19 -1.02 -12.46 -5.14
CA GLN A 19 -2.23 -12.62 -5.95
C GLN A 19 -3.46 -12.20 -5.15
N ALA A 20 -3.63 -12.66 -3.91
CA ALA A 20 -4.73 -12.25 -3.05
C ALA A 20 -4.71 -10.74 -2.78
N TRP A 21 -3.54 -10.16 -2.57
CA TRP A 21 -3.38 -8.71 -2.41
C TRP A 21 -3.89 -7.93 -3.63
N TYR A 22 -3.56 -8.37 -4.84
CA TYR A 22 -4.07 -7.77 -6.08
C TYR A 22 -5.59 -7.99 -6.26
N GLU A 23 -6.08 -9.20 -6.01
CA GLU A 23 -7.50 -9.57 -6.14
C GLU A 23 -8.40 -8.85 -5.13
N HIS A 24 -7.84 -8.38 -4.01
CA HIS A 24 -8.53 -7.62 -2.96
C HIS A 24 -8.22 -6.13 -3.01
N ASP A 25 -8.03 -5.56 -4.21
CA ASP A 25 -7.82 -4.12 -4.43
C ASP A 25 -6.69 -3.53 -3.57
N TYR A 26 -5.59 -4.27 -3.46
CA TYR A 26 -4.39 -3.89 -2.70
C TYR A 26 -4.58 -3.81 -1.18
N ASP A 27 -5.44 -4.65 -0.59
CA ASP A 27 -5.66 -4.71 0.86
C ASP A 27 -4.33 -4.89 1.63
N THR A 28 -3.86 -3.82 2.28
CA THR A 28 -2.54 -3.75 2.93
C THR A 28 -2.38 -4.73 4.09
N ARG A 29 -3.46 -5.39 4.53
CA ARG A 29 -3.47 -6.43 5.57
C ARG A 29 -3.07 -7.82 5.07
N LEU A 30 -3.10 -8.05 3.75
CA LEU A 30 -2.77 -9.36 3.14
C LEU A 30 -1.26 -9.56 2.92
N LEU A 31 -0.49 -8.47 2.98
CA LEU A 31 0.96 -8.47 2.88
C LEU A 31 1.58 -7.83 4.13
N HIS A 32 2.87 -8.07 4.35
CA HIS A 32 3.59 -7.37 5.41
C HIS A 32 3.56 -5.87 5.15
N HIS A 33 3.12 -5.08 6.14
CA HIS A 33 2.83 -3.65 6.04
C HIS A 33 3.91 -2.79 5.35
N SER A 34 5.19 -3.12 5.53
CA SER A 34 6.31 -2.43 4.88
C SER A 34 6.34 -2.74 3.38
N LEU A 35 6.13 -4.01 3.01
CA LEU A 35 6.13 -4.45 1.61
C LEU A 35 4.91 -3.92 0.86
N SER A 36 3.71 -4.00 1.46
CA SER A 36 2.47 -3.47 0.85
C SER A 36 2.63 -1.99 0.49
N PHE A 37 3.27 -1.23 1.38
CA PHE A 37 3.47 0.20 1.21
C PHE A 37 4.42 0.53 0.06
N PHE A 38 5.58 -0.12 -0.01
CA PHE A 38 6.52 0.10 -1.11
C PHE A 38 5.94 -0.35 -2.46
N LEU A 39 5.20 -1.47 -2.50
CA LEU A 39 4.55 -1.91 -3.74
C LEU A 39 3.48 -0.91 -4.23
N LEU A 40 2.66 -0.37 -3.32
CA LEU A 40 1.70 0.67 -3.66
C LEU A 40 2.36 1.93 -4.22
N HIS A 41 3.50 2.33 -3.65
CA HIS A 41 4.29 3.43 -4.18
C HIS A 41 4.73 3.17 -5.62
N GLU A 42 5.37 2.03 -5.89
CA GLU A 42 5.86 1.69 -7.23
C GLU A 42 4.72 1.62 -8.26
N LEU A 43 3.57 1.04 -7.89
CA LEU A 43 2.40 1.00 -8.77
C LEU A 43 1.81 2.39 -9.02
N THR A 44 1.85 3.26 -8.02
CA THR A 44 1.40 4.65 -8.16
C THR A 44 2.30 5.44 -9.11
N GLU A 45 3.62 5.25 -9.02
CA GLU A 45 4.59 5.83 -9.97
C GLU A 45 4.41 5.25 -11.38
N ALA A 46 4.06 3.96 -11.49
CA ALA A 46 3.73 3.31 -12.76
C ALA A 46 2.41 3.81 -13.37
N GLY A 47 1.61 4.57 -12.63
CA GLY A 47 0.39 5.22 -13.11
C GLY A 47 -0.91 4.46 -12.82
N ASP A 48 -0.89 3.47 -11.93
CA ASP A 48 -2.10 2.75 -11.53
C ASP A 48 -3.03 3.65 -10.69
N PRO A 49 -4.27 3.95 -11.16
CA PRO A 49 -5.17 4.85 -10.47
C PRO A 49 -5.75 4.24 -9.17
N LEU A 50 -5.91 2.92 -9.11
CA LEU A 50 -6.38 2.23 -7.92
C LEU A 50 -5.29 2.24 -6.85
N ALA A 51 -4.05 1.91 -7.23
CA ALA A 51 -2.91 1.97 -6.32
C ALA A 51 -2.72 3.39 -5.77
N ARG A 52 -2.85 4.43 -6.62
CA ARG A 52 -2.78 5.83 -6.19
C ARG A 52 -3.78 6.16 -5.09
N ARG A 53 -5.03 5.70 -5.22
CA ARG A 53 -6.08 5.94 -4.23
C ARG A 53 -5.76 5.22 -2.92
N VAL A 54 -5.42 3.94 -2.98
CA VAL A 54 -5.10 3.13 -1.79
C VAL A 54 -3.85 3.66 -1.09
N PHE A 55 -2.84 4.10 -1.85
CA PHE A 55 -1.61 4.68 -1.32
C PHE A 55 -1.88 5.98 -0.55
N LYS A 56 -2.71 6.88 -1.10
CA LYS A 56 -3.15 8.10 -0.40
C LYS A 56 -3.83 7.79 0.93
N GLU A 57 -4.75 6.84 0.94
CA GLU A 57 -5.45 6.42 2.17
C GLU A 57 -4.48 5.84 3.20
N GLU A 58 -3.50 5.06 2.77
CA GLU A 58 -2.49 4.46 3.64
C GLU A 58 -1.56 5.54 4.24
N ILE A 59 -1.16 6.55 3.46
CA ILE A 59 -0.42 7.72 3.97
C ILE A 59 -1.27 8.49 4.99
N ALA A 60 -2.54 8.76 4.66
CA ALA A 60 -3.45 9.48 5.57
C ALA A 60 -3.63 8.73 6.89
N LYS A 61 -3.86 7.41 6.84
CA LYS A 61 -3.95 6.55 8.04
C LYS A 61 -2.67 6.60 8.88
N ARG A 62 -1.50 6.53 8.24
CA ARG A 62 -0.19 6.61 8.92
C ARG A 62 0.06 7.98 9.55
N TYR A 63 -0.29 9.04 8.84
CA TYR A 63 -0.19 10.41 9.36
C TYR A 63 -1.13 10.63 10.54
N ALA A 64 -2.38 10.15 10.46
CA ALA A 64 -3.38 10.23 11.52
C ALA A 64 -2.96 9.53 12.83
N THR A 65 -2.01 8.58 12.78
CA THR A 65 -1.48 7.97 14.01
C THR A 65 -0.69 8.94 14.88
N GLY A 66 -0.23 10.07 14.32
CA GLY A 66 0.51 11.10 15.06
C GLY A 66 1.91 10.68 15.50
N HIS A 67 2.40 9.52 15.07
CA HIS A 67 3.70 9.01 15.50
C HIS A 67 4.85 9.85 14.90
N PRO A 68 5.70 10.49 15.72
CA PRO A 68 6.74 11.41 15.23
C PRO A 68 7.71 10.78 14.22
N THR A 69 8.08 9.51 14.44
CA THR A 69 8.96 8.76 13.54
C THR A 69 8.30 8.52 12.18
N VAL A 70 6.99 8.25 12.18
CA VAL A 70 6.23 8.01 10.94
C VAL A 70 6.02 9.33 10.19
N ILE A 71 5.67 10.40 10.89
CA ILE A 71 5.53 11.73 10.28
C ILE A 71 6.84 12.17 9.63
N LYS A 72 7.97 12.08 10.36
CA LYS A 72 9.29 12.43 9.84
C LYS A 72 9.66 11.60 8.59
N PHE A 73 9.37 10.31 8.61
CA PHE A 73 9.57 9.43 7.46
C PHE A 73 8.72 9.84 6.24
N LEU A 74 7.46 10.20 6.44
CA LEU A 74 6.57 10.66 5.37
C LEU A 74 6.95 12.05 4.83
N GLU A 75 7.54 12.91 5.68
CA GLU A 75 8.06 14.23 5.32
C GLU A 75 9.39 14.13 4.55
N GLU A 76 10.32 13.28 4.98
CA GLU A 76 11.63 13.09 4.34
C GLU A 76 11.50 12.59 2.90
N GLU A 77 10.57 11.66 2.66
CA GLU A 77 10.28 11.11 1.32
C GLU A 77 9.34 12.01 0.49
N ASN A 78 8.92 13.15 1.05
CA ASN A 78 8.05 14.14 0.40
C ASN A 78 6.69 13.57 -0.08
N TRP A 79 6.25 12.43 0.46
CA TRP A 79 5.01 11.78 0.05
C TRP A 79 3.78 12.58 0.48
N LEU A 80 3.82 13.26 1.62
CA LEU A 80 2.72 14.12 2.09
C LEU A 80 2.43 15.22 1.07
N LEU A 81 3.44 15.95 0.60
CA LEU A 81 3.27 17.03 -0.37
C LEU A 81 2.98 16.52 -1.79
N LYS A 82 3.46 15.32 -2.15
CA LYS A 82 3.24 14.73 -3.47
C LYS A 82 1.83 14.15 -3.62
N TYR A 83 1.26 13.60 -2.55
CA TYR A 83 0.02 12.82 -2.62
C TYR A 83 -1.17 13.41 -1.87
N LEU A 84 -0.94 14.17 -0.80
CA LEU A 84 -2.01 14.86 -0.05
C LEU A 84 -1.99 16.36 -0.34
N SER A 85 -3.16 16.94 -0.55
CA SER A 85 -3.32 18.40 -0.60
C SER A 85 -3.34 18.99 0.81
N LYS A 86 -3.03 20.27 0.95
CA LYS A 86 -3.07 20.96 2.25
C LYS A 86 -4.42 20.82 2.94
N ASP A 87 -5.52 20.92 2.19
CA ASP A 87 -6.88 20.74 2.71
C ASP A 87 -7.13 19.33 3.28
N GLU A 88 -6.53 18.30 2.67
CA GLU A 88 -6.67 16.92 3.17
C GLU A 88 -5.84 16.69 4.43
N LEU A 89 -4.66 17.33 4.53
CA LEU A 89 -3.86 17.30 5.76
C LEU A 89 -4.54 18.03 6.91
N GLU A 90 -5.15 19.17 6.64
CA GLU A 90 -5.92 19.93 7.64
C GLU A 90 -7.18 19.18 8.12
N SER A 91 -7.77 18.34 7.26
CA SER A 91 -8.91 17.50 7.62
C SER A 91 -8.55 16.30 8.51
N ILE A 92 -7.27 15.94 8.59
CA ILE A 92 -6.77 14.80 9.38
C ILE A 92 -6.37 15.22 10.81
N ASN A 93 -6.07 16.51 11.03
CA ASN A 93 -5.54 17.05 12.30
C ASN A 93 -6.62 17.65 13.22
#